data_AF-A0A554QXQ5-F1
#
_entry.id   AF-A0A554QXQ5-F1
#
_cell.length_a   1.000
_cell.length_b   1.000
_cell.length_c   1.000
_cell.angle_alpha   90.00
_cell.angle_beta   90.00
_cell.angle_gamma   90.00
#
_symmetry.space_group_name_H-M   'P 1'
#
loop_
_entity.id
_entity.type
_entity.pdbx_description
1 polymer ?
#
loop_
_entity_poly.entity_id
_entity_poly.type
_entity_poly.pdbx_seq_one_letter_code
_entity_poly.pdbx_strand_id
1 'polypeptide(L)' 'MKVTAEVTRSGDWWAVEVPEVEGVFTQARRLDQIPEMVADAVHLLAGVPAEDVEVTLDINQTHGPGAQFE' A
#
# COMPACT_ATOMS: atom_id res chain seq x y z
N MET A 1 -5.41 -10.69 -9.77
CA MET A 1 -3.99 -10.27 -9.72
C MET A 1 -3.50 -10.37 -8.29
N LYS A 2 -2.34 -10.95 -8.04
CA LYS A 2 -1.74 -10.96 -6.70
C LYS A 2 -0.71 -9.84 -6.64
N VAL A 3 -0.72 -9.05 -5.58
CA VAL A 3 0.24 -7.97 -5.36
C VAL A 3 0.72 -7.94 -3.92
N THR A 4 1.94 -7.47 -3.73
CA THR A 4 2.56 -7.21 -2.44
C THR A 4 2.53 -5.72 -2.15
N ALA A 5 1.90 -5.36 -1.04
CA ALA A 5 1.87 -4.01 -0.52
C ALA A 5 2.98 -3.86 0.52
N GLU A 6 3.99 -3.06 0.20
CA GLU A 6 5.07 -2.70 1.10
C GLU A 6 4.56 -1.61 2.04
N VAL A 7 4.45 -1.94 3.33
CA VAL A 7 3.84 -1.08 4.33
C VAL A 7 4.89 -0.56 5.30
N THR A 8 5.10 0.75 5.32
CA THR A 8 6.06 1.43 6.18
C THR A 8 5.36 2.37 7.17
N ARG A 9 5.73 2.31 8.45
CA ARG A 9 5.18 3.24 9.46
C ARG A 9 5.77 4.64 9.26
N SER A 10 4.93 5.63 9.00
CA SER A 10 5.31 7.05 8.96
C SER A 10 4.49 7.84 9.99
N GLY A 11 5.07 8.01 11.19
CA GLY A 11 4.42 8.68 12.31
C GLY A 11 3.12 7.98 12.74
N ASP A 12 1.99 8.66 12.59
CA ASP A 12 0.65 8.12 12.88
C ASP A 12 0.01 7.37 11.70
N TRP A 13 0.65 7.39 10.54
CA TRP A 13 0.16 6.83 9.29
C TRP A 13 1.01 5.65 8.84
N TRP A 14 0.48 4.88 7.90
CA TRP A 14 1.16 3.85 7.14
C TRP A 14 1.27 4.35 5.71
N ALA A 15 2.50 4.47 5.20
CA ALA A 15 2.75 4.61 3.79
C ALA A 15 2.72 3.23 3.15
N VAL A 16 2.14 3.15 1.95
CA VAL A 16 1.92 1.90 1.25
C VAL A 16 2.32 2.06 -0.20
N GLU A 17 3.19 1.18 -0.65
CA GLU A 17 3.70 1.10 -2.00
C GLU A 17 3.43 -0.28 -2.59
N VAL A 18 3.19 -0.36 -3.90
CA VAL A 18 3.05 -1.64 -4.60
C VAL A 18 4.05 -1.67 -5.75
N PRO A 19 5.25 -2.25 -5.57
CA PRO A 19 6.31 -2.22 -6.59
C PRO A 19 5.93 -2.96 -7.88
N GLU A 20 4.94 -3.84 -7.81
CA GLU A 20 4.41 -4.59 -8.96
C GLU A 20 3.53 -3.74 -9.88
N VAL A 21 3.06 -2.58 -9.42
CA VAL A 21 2.21 -1.66 -10.19
C VAL A 21 2.78 -0.24 -10.10
N GLU A 22 3.39 0.21 -11.19
CA GLU A 22 4.04 1.53 -11.26
C GLU A 22 3.06 2.66 -10.91
N GLY A 23 3.44 3.51 -9.96
CA GLY A 23 2.65 4.66 -9.53
C GLY A 23 1.61 4.38 -8.44
N VAL A 24 1.44 3.13 -7.99
CA VAL A 24 0.59 2.84 -6.83
C VAL A 24 1.30 3.28 -5.54
N PHE A 25 0.81 4.39 -4.99
CA PHE A 25 1.17 4.89 -3.68
C PHE A 25 -0.10 5.31 -2.93
N THR A 26 -0.28 4.81 -1.71
CA THR A 26 -1.42 5.19 -0.85
C THR A 26 -0.99 5.27 0.61
N GLN A 27 -1.87 5.79 1.47
CA GLN A 27 -1.60 5.93 2.88
C GLN A 27 -2.85 5.71 3.73
N ALA A 28 -2.69 4.95 4.82
CA ALA A 28 -3.79 4.59 5.71
C ALA A 28 -3.43 4.83 7.17
N ARG A 29 -4.42 5.10 8.03
CA ARG A 29 -4.19 5.20 9.49
C ARG A 29 -4.15 3.82 10.14
N ARG A 30 -4.84 2.85 9.54
CA ARG A 30 -5.01 1.49 10.06
C ARG A 30 -4.59 0.47 9.01
N LEU A 31 -3.94 -0.61 9.45
CA LEU A 31 -3.48 -1.69 8.58
C LEU A 31 -4.65 -2.40 7.87
N ASP A 32 -5.82 -2.51 8.51
CA ASP A 32 -7.00 -3.15 7.93
C ASP A 32 -7.58 -2.40 6.72
N GLN A 33 -7.27 -1.11 6.55
CA GLN A 33 -7.73 -0.31 5.41
C GLN A 33 -6.83 -0.46 4.18
N ILE A 34 -5.60 -0.95 4.37
CA ILE A 34 -4.59 -0.99 3.31
C ILE A 34 -5.02 -1.88 2.13
N PRO A 35 -5.53 -3.10 2.33
CA PRO A 35 -5.92 -3.95 1.20
C PRO A 35 -6.95 -3.31 0.28
N GLU A 36 -7.96 -2.64 0.85
CA GLU A 36 -9.00 -1.95 0.09
C GLU A 36 -8.42 -0.78 -0.71
N MET A 37 -7.60 0.08 -0.07
CA MET A 37 -6.97 1.21 -0.75
C MET A 37 -6.00 0.79 -1.86
N VAL A 38 -5.28 -0.31 -1.66
CA VAL A 38 -4.39 -0.87 -2.69
C VAL A 38 -5.18 -1.41 -3.86
N ALA A 39 -6.25 -2.17 -3.60
CA ALA A 39 -7.10 -2.71 -4.66
C ALA A 39 -7.72 -1.59 -5.53
N ASP A 40 -8.20 -0.51 -4.90
CA ASP A 40 -8.71 0.66 -5.61
C ASP A 40 -7.63 1.37 -6.43
N ALA A 41 -6.42 1.56 -5.88
CA ALA A 41 -5.32 2.18 -6.61
C ALA A 41 -4.88 1.33 -7.82
N VAL A 42 -4.81 0.01 -7.66
CA VAL A 42 -4.52 -0.94 -8.74
C VAL A 42 -5.63 -0.90 -9.79
N HIS A 43 -6.89 -0.78 -9.39
CA HIS A 43 -7.99 -0.62 -10.33
C HIS A 43 -7.85 0.63 -11.18
N LEU A 44 -7.53 1.76 -10.56
CA LEU A 44 -7.37 3.04 -11.24
C LEU A 44 -6.19 3.05 -12.22
N LEU A 45 -5.07 2.44 -11.84
CA LEU A 45 -3.82 2.52 -12.62
C LEU A 45 -3.61 1.37 -13.60
N ALA A 46 -4.01 0.15 -13.23
CA ALA A 46 -3.84 -1.05 -14.05
C ALA A 46 -5.13 -1.52 -14.73
N GLY A 47 -6.28 -0.93 -14.40
CA GLY A 47 -7.58 -1.31 -14.99
C GLY A 47 -8.10 -2.68 -14.55
N VAL A 48 -7.52 -3.27 -13.50
CA VAL A 48 -7.93 -4.57 -12.94
C VAL A 48 -9.09 -4.34 -11.98
N PRO A 49 -10.20 -5.10 -12.03
CA PRO A 49 -11.27 -4.97 -11.04
C PRO A 49 -10.72 -5.15 -9.61
N ALA A 50 -11.08 -4.25 -8.69
CA ALA A 50 -10.57 -4.29 -7.31
C ALA A 50 -10.88 -5.64 -6.60
N GLU A 51 -12.01 -6.26 -6.91
CA GLU A 51 -12.40 -7.59 -6.39
C GLU A 51 -11.50 -8.73 -6.86
N ASP A 52 -10.81 -8.55 -7.99
CA ASP A 52 -9.86 -9.52 -8.53
C ASP A 52 -8.44 -9.31 -7.99
N VAL A 53 -8.20 -8.28 -7.16
CA VAL A 53 -6.90 -7.97 -6.58
C VAL A 53 -6.75 -8.65 -5.22
N GLU A 54 -5.80 -9.57 -5.11
CA GLU A 54 -5.40 -10.22 -3.86
C GLU A 54 -4.15 -9.52 -3.32
N VAL A 55 -4.31 -8.81 -2.20
CA VAL A 55 -3.24 -8.00 -1.59
C VAL A 55 -2.60 -8.77 -0.43
N THR A 56 -1.28 -8.92 -0.47
CA THR A 56 -0.46 -9.40 0.65
C THR A 56 0.26 -8.22 1.28
N LEU A 57 0.21 -8.09 2.60
CA LEU A 57 0.88 -7.00 3.32
C LEU A 57 2.29 -7.46 3.74
N ASP A 58 3.32 -6.76 3.27
CA ASP A 58 4.69 -6.87 3.77
C ASP A 58 4.97 -5.69 4.69
N ILE A 59 4.87 -5.91 6.00
CA ILE A 59 4.99 -4.85 7.00
C ILE A 59 6.45 -4.72 7.41
N ASN A 60 7.13 -3.75 6.82
CA ASN A 60 8.50 -3.39 7.19
C ASN A 60 8.48 -2.54 8.46
N GLN A 61 8.48 -3.20 9.61
CA GLN A 61 8.60 -2.58 10.94
C GLN A 61 10.06 -2.21 11.26
N THR A 62 10.79 -1.59 10.34
CA THR A 62 12.09 -1.02 10.69
C THR A 62 11.86 0.24 11.51
N HIS A 63 12.15 0.16 12.81
CA HIS A 63 12.22 1.32 13.71
C HIS A 63 13.44 2.17 13.27
N GLY A 64 13.25 3.05 12.27
CA GLY A 64 14.27 3.93 11.71
C GLY A 64 13.66 5.30 11.37
N PRO A 65 14.44 6.39 11.49
CA PRO A 65 13.90 7.73 11.70
C PRO A 65 13.20 8.26 10.45
N GLY A 66 11.94 8.67 10.62
CA GLY A 66 11.25 9.62 9.76
C GLY A 66 11.29 9.30 8.27
N ALA A 67 10.32 8.51 7.78
CA ALA A 67 9.82 8.73 6.43
C ALA A 67 9.10 10.09 6.41
N GLN A 68 9.90 11.16 6.34
CA GLN A 68 9.47 12.51 6.04
C GLN A 68 9.03 12.50 4.57
N PHE A 69 7.74 12.42 4.35
CA PHE A 69 7.16 12.90 3.10
C PHE A 69 7.09 14.42 3.24
N GLU A 70 8.01 15.13 2.56
CA GLU A 70 7.95 16.60 2.37
C GLU A 70 6.76 17.01 1.51
#